data_AF-A0A2D0IYH0-F1
#
_entry.id   AF-A0A2D0IYH0-F1
#
_cell.length_a   1.000
_cell.length_b   1.000
_cell.length_c   1.000
_cell.angle_alpha   90.00
_cell.angle_beta   90.00
_cell.angle_gamma   90.00
#
_symmetry.space_group_name_H-M   'P 1'
#
loop_
_entity.id
_entity.type
_entity.pdbx_description
1 polymer ?
#
loop_
_entity_poly.entity_id
_entity_poly.type
_entity_poly.pdbx_seq_one_letter_code
_entity_poly.pdbx_strand_id
1 'polypeptide(L)'
;MKNNKESLYLQERTVKKTGIHSEIILTLCQTGTVSPVWRSGALSFFLGTDTEKAAQLSLWLDQHLCDVSLTIQGEQRKLRCSPYVWHNLFDSPVLPASKNTYSGLQPLVEYYALPQLYNFVTLDIRSHCVEIPLNADGTFELVFRFEGELPLNNVDEAFLLGYVPAIHLENQTSPSILLDSGNHSYPLPLGESVRLFRLRDIQVVQQPDDNEQRGTPYHWLPIEQFTPAGYFLDEDYQPDTFYYQLQTERDFLDRTQHRLHFFDLMGKPANHLPTLSVSGYFIGYYEQACALEQGTITVTQEGSPSLSHRT
;
A
#
# COMPACT_ATOMS: atom_id res chain seq x y z
N MET A 1 -20.36 -19.34 -0.44
CA MET A 1 -19.60 -20.21 0.47
C MET A 1 -18.59 -19.35 1.20
N LYS A 2 -18.77 -19.15 2.52
CA LYS A 2 -17.78 -18.45 3.35
C LYS A 2 -16.55 -19.35 3.44
N ASN A 3 -15.46 -19.00 2.77
CA ASN A 3 -14.17 -19.61 3.02
C ASN A 3 -13.78 -19.24 4.45
N ASN A 4 -14.03 -20.15 5.39
CA ASN A 4 -13.50 -20.07 6.73
C ASN A 4 -11.97 -20.17 6.58
N LYS A 5 -11.30 -19.02 6.56
CA LYS A 5 -9.84 -18.95 6.41
C LYS A 5 -9.26 -19.39 7.75
N GLU A 6 -9.03 -20.69 7.89
CA GLU A 6 -8.29 -21.27 9.01
C GLU A 6 -6.98 -20.51 9.13
N SER A 7 -6.86 -19.71 10.20
CA SER A 7 -5.74 -18.79 10.38
C SER A 7 -4.72 -19.43 11.32
N LEU A 8 -3.43 -19.25 11.02
CA LEU A 8 -2.36 -19.67 11.91
C LEU A 8 -1.98 -18.50 12.81
N TYR A 9 -1.57 -18.80 14.04
CA TYR A 9 -0.84 -17.85 14.88
C TYR A 9 0.52 -18.44 15.25
N LEU A 10 1.47 -17.56 15.55
CA LEU A 10 2.81 -17.94 15.95
C LEU A 10 2.85 -18.05 17.48
N GLN A 11 3.06 -19.27 17.98
CA GLN A 11 3.05 -19.58 19.40
C GLN A 11 4.41 -19.35 20.05
N GLU A 12 5.48 -19.83 19.42
CA GLU A 12 6.85 -19.75 19.96
C GLU A 12 7.87 -19.45 18.85
N ARG A 13 8.97 -18.82 19.25
CA ARG A 13 10.12 -18.51 18.39
C ARG A 13 11.39 -18.84 19.16
N THR A 14 12.25 -19.66 18.57
CA THR A 14 13.46 -20.12 19.24
C THR A 14 14.65 -19.99 18.31
N VAL A 15 15.77 -19.48 18.84
CA VAL A 15 17.05 -19.43 18.14
C VAL A 15 17.98 -20.45 18.75
N LYS A 16 18.54 -21.35 17.93
CA LYS A 16 19.59 -22.28 18.34
C LYS A 16 20.86 -21.97 17.55
N LYS A 17 22.00 -22.01 18.24
CA LYS A 17 23.33 -21.77 17.64
C LYS A 17 24.27 -22.89 18.03
N THR A 18 25.03 -23.39 17.07
CA THR A 18 26.02 -24.47 17.28
C THR A 18 27.44 -24.05 16.88
N GLY A 19 27.65 -22.76 16.60
CA GLY A 19 28.93 -22.18 16.12
C GLY A 19 29.20 -22.40 14.62
N ILE A 20 28.70 -23.50 14.05
CA ILE A 20 28.81 -23.80 12.61
C ILE A 20 27.51 -23.55 11.83
N HIS A 21 26.37 -23.63 12.52
CA HIS A 21 25.07 -23.34 11.96
C HIS A 21 24.19 -22.66 13.00
N SER A 22 23.14 -22.02 12.51
CA SER A 22 22.09 -21.43 13.33
C SER A 22 20.74 -21.87 12.83
N GLU A 23 19.78 -21.96 13.74
CA GLU A 23 18.41 -22.33 13.42
C GLU A 23 17.46 -21.33 14.05
N ILE A 24 16.51 -20.87 13.26
CA ILE A 24 15.31 -20.19 13.74
C ILE A 24 14.16 -21.17 13.62
N ILE A 25 13.54 -21.49 14.75
CA ILE A 25 12.41 -22.42 14.86
C ILE A 25 11.18 -21.60 15.19
N LEU A 26 10.16 -21.68 14.33
CA LEU A 26 8.88 -21.03 14.50
C LEU A 26 7.82 -22.11 14.76
N THR A 27 7.15 -22.05 15.92
CA THR A 27 6.07 -22.99 16.25
C THR A 27 4.73 -22.34 15.90
N LEU A 28 4.09 -22.82 14.84
CA LEU A 28 2.81 -22.32 14.38
C LEU A 28 1.68 -23.21 14.90
N CYS A 29 0.57 -22.59 15.28
CA CYS A 29 -0.62 -23.27 15.78
C CYS A 29 -1.86 -22.83 14.99
N GLN A 30 -2.73 -23.80 14.69
CA GLN A 30 -4.00 -23.54 14.01
C GLN A 30 -5.01 -22.87 14.94
N THR A 31 -5.67 -21.80 14.47
CA THR A 31 -6.82 -21.21 15.14
C THR A 31 -8.14 -21.79 14.62
N GLY A 32 -9.12 -21.92 15.51
CA GLY A 32 -10.47 -22.40 15.17
C GLY A 32 -10.67 -23.88 15.45
N THR A 33 -11.53 -24.53 14.65
CA THR A 33 -11.78 -25.96 14.78
C THR A 33 -10.51 -26.73 14.40
N VAL A 34 -9.95 -27.48 15.34
CA VAL A 34 -8.74 -28.28 15.13
C VAL A 34 -9.00 -29.29 14.00
N SER A 35 -8.40 -29.04 12.85
CA SER A 35 -8.32 -29.99 11.75
C SER A 35 -7.02 -30.77 11.93
N PRO A 36 -6.98 -32.08 11.62
CA PRO A 36 -5.73 -32.83 11.64
C PRO A 36 -4.76 -32.39 10.54
N VAL A 37 -5.23 -31.57 9.58
CA VAL A 37 -4.47 -31.13 8.42
C VAL A 37 -4.71 -29.64 8.19
N TRP A 38 -3.65 -28.89 7.99
CA TRP A 38 -3.72 -27.51 7.51
C TRP A 38 -3.48 -27.46 5.99
N ARG A 39 -4.35 -26.71 5.29
CA ARG A 39 -4.19 -26.41 3.87
C ARG A 39 -3.10 -25.36 3.71
N SER A 40 -1.98 -25.76 3.12
CA SER A 40 -0.82 -24.88 2.96
C SER A 40 -1.12 -23.63 2.14
N GLY A 41 -0.35 -22.58 2.41
CA GLY A 41 -0.47 -21.27 1.80
C GLY A 41 0.88 -20.55 1.73
N ALA A 42 0.82 -19.32 1.22
CA ALA A 42 1.88 -18.35 1.43
C ALA A 42 1.79 -17.79 2.86
N LEU A 43 2.88 -17.89 3.61
CA LEU A 43 3.04 -17.31 4.93
C LEU A 43 3.89 -16.05 4.81
N SER A 44 3.29 -14.90 5.08
CA SER A 44 3.99 -13.61 5.09
C SER A 44 4.25 -13.20 6.53
N PHE A 45 5.52 -13.01 6.86
CA PHE A 45 6.00 -12.64 8.18
C PHE A 45 6.57 -11.23 8.15
N PHE A 46 6.16 -10.40 9.11
CA PHE A 46 6.81 -9.12 9.38
C PHE A 46 8.01 -9.35 10.30
N LEU A 47 9.19 -8.88 9.90
CA LEU A 47 10.45 -9.13 10.60
C LEU A 47 10.67 -8.21 11.81
N GLY A 48 9.77 -7.25 12.05
CA GLY A 48 9.78 -6.38 13.22
C GLY A 48 9.99 -4.91 12.88
N THR A 49 9.78 -4.07 13.89
CA THR A 49 9.92 -2.61 13.81
C THR A 49 11.37 -2.15 13.98
N ASP A 50 12.21 -2.93 14.66
CA ASP A 50 13.64 -2.72 14.76
C ASP A 50 14.31 -2.93 13.40
N THR A 51 14.72 -1.83 12.78
CA THR A 51 15.23 -1.82 11.40
C THR A 51 16.56 -2.54 11.28
N GLU A 52 17.43 -2.47 12.29
CA GLU A 52 18.73 -3.15 12.25
C GLU A 52 18.56 -4.67 12.36
N LYS A 53 17.73 -5.13 13.31
CA LYS A 53 17.42 -6.56 13.43
C LYS A 53 16.70 -7.11 12.19
N ALA A 54 15.73 -6.36 11.66
CA ALA A 54 14.99 -6.77 10.47
C ALA A 54 15.92 -6.85 9.24
N ALA A 55 16.81 -5.88 9.04
CA ALA A 55 17.80 -5.91 7.97
C ALA A 55 18.76 -7.11 8.12
N GLN A 56 19.21 -7.40 9.35
CA GLN A 56 20.05 -8.55 9.64
C GLN A 56 19.34 -9.88 9.34
N LEU A 57 18.06 -10.01 9.72
CA LEU A 57 17.24 -11.19 9.41
C LEU A 57 17.03 -11.34 7.91
N SER A 58 16.69 -10.26 7.20
CA SER A 58 16.52 -10.26 5.75
C SER A 58 17.78 -10.73 5.04
N LEU A 59 18.95 -10.22 5.44
CA LEU A 59 20.24 -10.63 4.89
C LEU A 59 20.49 -12.13 5.10
N TRP A 60 20.22 -12.64 6.31
CA TRP A 60 20.46 -14.04 6.64
C TRP A 60 19.50 -14.99 5.92
N LEU A 61 18.24 -14.60 5.77
CA LEU A 61 17.23 -15.35 4.99
C LEU A 61 17.57 -15.40 3.50
N ASP A 62 18.22 -14.37 2.97
CA ASP A 62 18.57 -14.27 1.55
C ASP A 62 19.90 -14.97 1.23
N GLN A 63 20.96 -14.72 2.02
CA GLN A 63 22.33 -15.11 1.67
C GLN A 63 22.88 -16.30 2.45
N HIS A 64 22.37 -16.55 3.66
CA HIS A 64 22.93 -17.56 4.57
C HIS A 64 22.01 -18.76 4.78
N LEU A 65 20.84 -18.80 4.15
CA LEU A 65 19.88 -19.88 4.34
C LEU A 65 20.33 -21.17 3.61
N CYS A 66 20.60 -22.23 4.38
CA CYS A 66 20.91 -23.55 3.84
C CYS A 66 19.65 -24.32 3.40
N ASP A 67 18.64 -24.29 4.26
CA ASP A 67 17.37 -24.96 4.02
C ASP A 67 16.24 -24.51 4.93
N VAL A 68 15.04 -24.77 4.46
CA VAL A 68 13.80 -24.66 5.21
C VAL A 68 13.24 -26.06 5.41
N SER A 69 12.76 -26.38 6.60
CA SER A 69 12.15 -27.67 6.90
C SER A 69 10.94 -27.53 7.80
N LEU A 70 10.06 -28.54 7.76
CA LEU A 70 8.92 -28.67 8.64
C LEU A 70 9.19 -29.80 9.63
N THR A 71 8.95 -29.57 10.91
CA THR A 71 8.93 -30.64 11.91
C THR A 71 7.49 -30.93 12.29
N ILE A 72 7.07 -32.18 12.07
CA ILE A 72 5.71 -32.66 12.34
C ILE A 72 5.83 -34.04 12.98
N GLN A 73 5.18 -34.26 14.11
CA GLN A 73 5.18 -35.54 14.84
C GLN A 73 6.60 -36.07 15.13
N GLY A 74 7.58 -35.18 15.28
CA GLY A 74 8.99 -35.52 15.49
C GLY A 74 9.77 -35.88 14.22
N GLU A 75 9.12 -35.93 13.05
CA GLU A 75 9.80 -36.10 11.77
C GLU A 75 10.08 -34.74 11.11
N GLN A 76 11.32 -34.57 10.63
CA GLN A 76 11.74 -33.37 9.93
C GLN A 76 11.71 -33.61 8.42
N ARG A 77 10.92 -32.80 7.71
CA ARG A 77 10.79 -32.83 6.26
C ARG A 77 11.35 -31.56 5.65
N LYS A 78 12.42 -31.69 4.86
CA LYS A 78 13.00 -30.56 4.11
C LYS A 78 12.04 -30.06 3.04
N LEU A 79 11.80 -28.75 3.03
CA LEU A 79 11.10 -28.04 1.97
C LEU A 79 12.12 -27.61 0.92
N ARG A 80 11.75 -27.69 -0.37
CA ARG A 80 12.55 -27.14 -1.47
C ARG A 80 12.04 -25.76 -1.90
N CYS A 81 11.40 -25.02 -1.00
CA CYS A 81 11.10 -23.62 -1.18
C CYS A 81 12.13 -22.76 -0.45
N SER A 82 12.45 -21.62 -1.06
CA SER A 82 13.17 -20.54 -0.42
C SER A 82 12.18 -19.44 -0.02
N PRO A 83 12.42 -18.74 1.10
CA PRO A 83 11.70 -17.53 1.41
C PRO A 83 11.95 -16.50 0.31
N TYR A 84 10.89 -15.80 -0.05
CA TYR A 84 10.89 -14.71 -1.00
C TYR A 84 11.02 -13.41 -0.20
N VAL A 85 12.24 -12.91 -0.12
CA VAL A 85 12.57 -11.62 0.50
C VAL A 85 12.42 -10.55 -0.59
N TRP A 86 11.99 -9.33 -0.26
CA TRP A 86 11.94 -8.13 -1.13
C TRP A 86 10.76 -7.97 -2.11
N HIS A 87 10.33 -9.01 -2.82
CA HIS A 87 9.58 -8.82 -4.07
C HIS A 87 8.09 -8.40 -3.94
N ASN A 88 7.39 -8.76 -2.87
CA ASN A 88 5.94 -8.49 -2.80
C ASN A 88 5.58 -6.99 -2.91
N LEU A 89 6.50 -6.10 -2.53
CA LEU A 89 6.26 -4.64 -2.55
C LEU A 89 6.74 -3.98 -3.84
N PHE A 90 7.69 -4.59 -4.54
CA PHE A 90 8.02 -4.18 -5.91
C PHE A 90 6.88 -4.52 -6.87
N ASP A 91 6.18 -5.64 -6.62
CA ASP A 91 5.03 -6.07 -7.43
C ASP A 91 3.73 -5.33 -7.06
N SER A 92 3.62 -4.84 -5.83
CA SER A 92 2.44 -4.14 -5.31
C SER A 92 2.88 -2.96 -4.44
N PRO A 93 3.17 -1.79 -5.05
CA PRO A 93 3.51 -0.59 -4.29
C PRO A 93 2.38 -0.22 -3.35
N VAL A 94 2.74 0.25 -2.15
CA VAL A 94 1.74 0.57 -1.12
C VAL A 94 1.07 1.90 -1.45
N LEU A 95 1.82 2.87 -1.99
CA LEU A 95 1.26 4.18 -2.33
C LEU A 95 0.56 4.14 -3.70
N PRO A 96 -0.62 4.78 -3.83
CA PRO A 96 -1.33 4.87 -5.10
C PRO A 96 -0.53 5.63 -6.18
N ALA A 97 0.07 4.89 -7.11
CA ALA A 97 0.76 5.44 -8.26
C ALA A 97 -0.10 5.40 -9.54
N SER A 98 0.12 6.36 -10.44
CA SER A 98 -0.46 6.28 -11.78
C SER A 98 0.39 5.35 -12.61
N LYS A 99 -0.25 4.52 -13.43
CA LYS A 99 0.43 3.76 -14.46
C LYS A 99 0.90 4.74 -15.54
N ASN A 100 2.16 5.14 -15.47
CA ASN A 100 2.84 5.96 -16.46
C ASN A 100 4.24 5.38 -16.73
N THR A 101 4.98 5.96 -17.66
CA THR A 101 6.33 5.49 -18.05
C THR A 101 7.31 5.40 -16.87
N TYR A 102 7.07 6.13 -15.78
CA TYR A 102 7.91 6.19 -14.60
C TYR A 102 7.39 5.36 -13.43
N SER A 103 6.32 4.57 -13.59
CA SER A 103 5.76 3.78 -12.49
C SER A 103 6.74 2.77 -11.90
N GLY A 104 7.75 2.35 -12.67
CA GLY A 104 8.85 1.50 -12.18
C GLY A 104 9.78 2.18 -11.17
N LEU A 105 9.72 3.51 -11.02
CA LEU A 105 10.49 4.26 -10.01
C LEU A 105 9.76 4.34 -8.67
N GLN A 106 8.45 4.04 -8.63
CA GLN A 106 7.66 4.10 -7.41
C GLN A 106 8.26 3.28 -6.26
N PRO A 107 8.71 2.03 -6.47
CA PRO A 107 9.32 1.24 -5.39
C PRO A 107 10.63 1.85 -4.89
N LEU A 108 11.40 2.54 -5.73
CA LEU A 108 12.62 3.21 -5.30
C LEU A 108 12.30 4.37 -4.34
N VAL A 109 11.26 5.14 -4.64
CA VAL A 109 10.81 6.24 -3.77
C VAL A 109 10.26 5.69 -2.45
N GLU A 110 9.44 4.64 -2.50
CA GLU A 110 8.90 3.98 -1.31
C GLU A 110 10.01 3.39 -0.43
N TYR A 111 11.05 2.81 -1.03
CA TYR A 111 12.19 2.28 -0.29
C TYR A 111 12.91 3.36 0.53
N TYR A 112 13.14 4.54 -0.04
CA TYR A 112 13.81 5.64 0.68
C TYR A 112 12.89 6.34 1.68
N ALA A 113 11.60 6.47 1.38
CA ALA A 113 10.66 7.18 2.25
C ALA A 113 10.13 6.30 3.40
N LEU A 114 9.95 5.00 3.15
CA LEU A 114 9.26 4.07 4.03
C LEU A 114 9.99 2.69 4.06
N PRO A 115 11.25 2.64 4.52
CA PRO A 115 12.06 1.43 4.47
C PRO A 115 11.46 0.25 5.25
N GLN A 116 10.68 0.53 6.31
CA GLN A 116 10.01 -0.51 7.11
C GLN A 116 8.97 -1.31 6.32
N LEU A 117 8.45 -0.77 5.22
CA LEU A 117 7.59 -1.56 4.32
C LEU A 117 8.31 -2.80 3.85
N TYR A 118 9.64 -2.78 3.70
CA TYR A 118 10.43 -3.88 3.16
C TYR A 118 10.85 -4.92 4.19
N ASN A 119 10.42 -4.80 5.44
CA ASN A 119 10.71 -5.75 6.52
C ASN A 119 9.75 -6.96 6.49
N PHE A 120 9.41 -7.47 5.30
CA PHE A 120 8.54 -8.63 5.13
C PHE A 120 9.24 -9.74 4.37
N VAL A 121 8.98 -10.97 4.79
CA VAL A 121 9.39 -12.18 4.10
C VAL A 121 8.20 -13.09 3.87
N THR A 122 8.09 -13.67 2.67
CA THR A 122 7.01 -14.59 2.35
C THR A 122 7.55 -15.96 1.98
N LEU A 123 7.02 -17.00 2.60
CA LEU A 123 7.32 -18.39 2.26
C LEU A 123 6.07 -19.05 1.67
N ASP A 124 6.12 -19.45 0.39
CA ASP A 124 5.05 -20.26 -0.20
C ASP A 124 5.35 -21.76 -0.08
N ILE A 125 4.55 -22.43 0.75
CA ILE A 125 4.71 -23.86 1.03
C ILE A 125 3.91 -24.72 0.03
N ARG A 126 2.91 -24.13 -0.66
CA ARG A 126 1.95 -24.86 -1.52
C ARG A 126 2.60 -25.65 -2.63
N SER A 127 3.69 -25.11 -3.18
CA SER A 127 4.44 -25.74 -4.27
C SER A 127 5.09 -27.07 -3.86
N HIS A 128 5.25 -27.33 -2.56
CA HIS A 128 5.97 -28.50 -2.04
C HIS A 128 5.13 -29.41 -1.14
N CYS A 129 4.20 -28.85 -0.38
CA CYS A 129 3.39 -29.60 0.57
C CYS A 129 2.00 -28.97 0.67
N VAL A 130 1.07 -29.40 -0.19
CA VAL A 130 -0.30 -28.85 -0.26
C VAL A 130 -1.05 -28.99 1.08
N GLU A 131 -0.85 -30.12 1.76
CA GLU A 131 -1.48 -30.46 3.03
C GLU A 131 -0.40 -30.73 4.07
N ILE A 132 -0.45 -30.02 5.18
CA ILE A 132 0.49 -30.17 6.30
C ILE A 132 -0.25 -30.93 7.40
N PRO A 133 0.12 -32.19 7.70
CA PRO A 133 -0.41 -32.87 8.88
C PRO A 133 0.01 -32.09 10.13
N LEU A 134 -0.93 -31.86 11.04
CA LEU A 134 -0.66 -31.17 12.30
C LEU A 134 -0.38 -32.19 13.42
N ASN A 135 0.31 -31.71 14.46
CA ASN A 135 0.43 -32.42 15.72
C ASN A 135 -0.95 -32.53 16.41
N ALA A 136 -1.05 -33.37 17.44
CA ALA A 136 -2.30 -33.59 18.17
C ALA A 136 -2.87 -32.32 18.83
N ASP A 137 -2.00 -31.34 19.11
CA ASP A 137 -2.32 -30.02 19.64
C ASP A 137 -2.57 -28.96 18.55
N GLY A 138 -2.60 -29.37 17.27
CA GLY A 138 -2.80 -28.46 16.13
C GLY A 138 -1.56 -27.64 15.75
N THR A 139 -0.37 -28.04 16.21
CA THR A 139 0.88 -27.32 15.92
C THR A 139 1.73 -27.97 14.82
N PHE A 140 2.66 -27.19 14.28
CA PHE A 140 3.81 -27.68 13.52
C PHE A 140 4.96 -26.67 13.64
N GLU A 141 6.19 -27.13 13.40
CA GLU A 141 7.36 -26.24 13.43
C GLU A 141 7.85 -25.95 12.02
N LEU A 142 8.21 -24.70 11.78
CA LEU A 142 8.94 -24.26 10.60
C LEU A 142 10.37 -23.88 11.02
N VAL A 143 11.36 -24.57 10.44
CA VAL A 143 12.76 -24.42 10.80
C VAL A 143 13.54 -23.83 9.64
N PHE A 144 14.14 -22.67 9.87
CA PHE A 144 15.10 -22.05 8.96
C PHE A 144 16.50 -22.36 9.45
N ARG A 145 17.29 -23.08 8.65
CA ARG A 145 18.68 -23.42 8.96
C ARG A 145 19.63 -22.55 8.16
N PHE A 146 20.59 -21.94 8.85
CA PHE A 146 21.56 -21.01 8.28
C PHE A 146 22.98 -21.53 8.38
N GLU A 147 23.81 -21.16 7.40
CA GLU A 147 25.25 -21.38 7.41
C GLU A 147 25.91 -20.32 8.29
N GLY A 148 26.62 -20.76 9.33
CA GLY A 148 27.28 -19.87 10.29
C GLY A 148 26.44 -19.48 11.50
N GLU A 149 27.01 -18.59 12.31
CA GLU A 149 26.41 -18.13 13.57
C GLU A 149 25.61 -16.84 13.40
N LEU A 150 24.29 -16.91 13.56
CA LEU A 150 23.37 -15.78 13.46
C LEU A 150 23.74 -14.74 14.53
N PRO A 151 24.03 -13.48 14.16
CA PRO A 151 24.44 -12.43 15.09
C PRO A 151 23.24 -11.82 15.84
N LEU A 152 22.24 -12.64 16.18
CA LEU A 152 21.05 -12.26 16.94
C LEU A 152 20.82 -13.25 18.07
N ASN A 153 20.54 -12.76 19.27
CA ASN A 153 20.35 -13.62 20.45
C ASN A 153 18.92 -14.16 20.58
N ASN A 154 17.94 -13.40 20.08
CA ASN A 154 16.53 -13.77 20.04
C ASN A 154 15.86 -13.16 18.81
N VAL A 155 14.64 -13.59 18.54
CA VAL A 155 13.79 -13.11 17.44
C VAL A 155 12.35 -12.86 17.92
N ASP A 156 12.19 -12.54 19.20
CA ASP A 156 10.88 -12.49 19.88
C ASP A 156 9.92 -11.47 19.26
N GLU A 157 10.47 -10.34 18.80
CA GLU A 157 9.75 -9.24 18.14
C GLU A 157 9.72 -9.37 16.61
N ALA A 158 10.23 -10.48 16.07
CA ALA A 158 10.29 -10.75 14.63
C ALA A 158 9.33 -11.89 14.23
N PHE A 159 9.23 -12.13 12.93
CA PHE A 159 8.36 -13.15 12.34
C PHE A 159 6.88 -13.02 12.71
N LEU A 160 6.36 -11.80 12.78
CA LEU A 160 4.96 -11.55 13.16
C LEU A 160 4.01 -11.91 12.01
N LEU A 161 3.00 -12.75 12.28
CA LEU A 161 1.96 -13.16 11.32
C LEU A 161 0.74 -12.24 11.39
N GLY A 162 0.06 -12.09 10.26
CA GLY A 162 -1.18 -11.29 10.18
C GLY A 162 -0.96 -9.77 10.09
N TYR A 163 0.30 -9.34 9.99
CA TYR A 163 0.65 -7.95 9.77
C TYR A 163 0.60 -7.62 8.27
N VAL A 164 0.07 -6.45 7.95
CA VAL A 164 0.05 -5.88 6.60
C VAL A 164 0.36 -4.39 6.68
N PRO A 165 1.08 -3.83 5.71
CA PRO A 165 1.23 -2.38 5.65
C PRO A 165 -0.13 -1.74 5.39
N ALA A 166 -0.42 -0.68 6.14
CA ALA A 166 -1.64 0.10 5.98
C ALA A 166 -1.27 1.58 5.87
N ILE A 167 -1.92 2.28 4.94
CA ILE A 167 -1.78 3.72 4.77
C ILE A 167 -3.15 4.36 4.93
N HIS A 168 -3.18 5.52 5.57
CA HIS A 168 -4.40 6.28 5.77
C HIS A 168 -4.57 7.28 4.63
N LEU A 169 -5.26 6.85 3.57
CA LEU A 169 -5.62 7.67 2.43
C LEU A 169 -7.12 7.54 2.15
N GLU A 170 -7.78 8.68 1.92
CA GLU A 170 -9.22 8.73 1.64
C GLU A 170 -9.49 9.44 0.33
N ASN A 171 -10.47 8.93 -0.43
CA ASN A 171 -11.01 9.67 -1.57
C ASN A 171 -11.94 10.76 -1.05
N GLN A 172 -11.72 11.99 -1.50
CA GLN A 172 -12.49 13.16 -1.12
C GLN A 172 -12.84 14.00 -2.34
N THR A 173 -13.85 14.85 -2.18
CA THR A 173 -14.28 15.80 -3.20
C THR A 173 -14.16 17.20 -2.62
N SER A 174 -13.54 18.11 -3.34
CA SER A 174 -13.43 19.50 -2.89
C SER A 174 -14.78 20.20 -2.94
N PRO A 175 -14.98 21.24 -2.11
CA PRO A 175 -16.03 22.24 -2.37
C PRO A 175 -15.98 22.74 -3.82
N SER A 176 -17.13 23.13 -4.34
CA SER A 176 -17.28 23.62 -5.71
C SER A 176 -16.49 24.91 -5.92
N ILE A 177 -15.78 24.98 -7.03
CA ILE A 177 -15.02 26.12 -7.53
C ILE A 177 -15.82 26.70 -8.69
N LEU A 178 -16.26 27.95 -8.55
CA LEU A 178 -16.92 28.66 -9.64
C LEU A 178 -15.86 29.18 -10.61
N LEU A 179 -15.90 28.71 -11.85
CA LEU A 179 -15.06 29.21 -12.93
C LEU A 179 -15.67 30.46 -13.56
N ASP A 180 -14.80 31.36 -14.00
CA ASP A 180 -15.14 32.60 -14.68
C ASP A 180 -14.29 32.75 -15.94
N SER A 181 -14.75 33.55 -16.90
CA SER A 181 -14.04 33.72 -18.18
C SER A 181 -12.81 34.63 -18.08
N GLY A 182 -12.49 35.20 -16.91
CA GLY A 182 -11.42 36.18 -16.75
C GLY A 182 -10.20 35.65 -15.98
N ASN A 183 -10.31 34.47 -15.37
CA ASN A 183 -9.30 33.88 -14.53
C ASN A 183 -9.00 32.45 -14.99
N HIS A 184 -7.73 32.07 -14.90
CA HIS A 184 -7.27 30.73 -15.27
C HIS A 184 -6.67 29.99 -14.08
N SER A 185 -6.61 30.60 -12.89
CA SER A 185 -5.99 30.05 -11.70
C SER A 185 -6.91 30.18 -10.49
N TYR A 186 -7.29 29.06 -9.90
CA TYR A 186 -8.22 29.01 -8.77
C TYR A 186 -7.59 28.25 -7.61
N PRO A 187 -7.79 28.67 -6.35
CA PRO A 187 -7.40 27.86 -5.22
C PRO A 187 -8.20 26.55 -5.23
N LEU A 188 -7.56 25.44 -4.89
CA LEU A 188 -8.23 24.17 -4.61
C LEU A 188 -8.59 24.15 -3.12
N PRO A 189 -9.86 24.39 -2.73
CA PRO A 189 -10.25 24.37 -1.33
C PRO A 189 -10.12 22.94 -0.79
N LEU A 190 -9.32 22.79 0.26
CA LEU A 190 -9.25 21.59 1.07
C LEU A 190 -9.93 21.87 2.42
N GLY A 191 -10.48 20.84 3.06
CA GLY A 191 -10.93 20.97 4.46
C GLY A 191 -9.75 21.34 5.37
N GLU A 192 -10.01 22.03 6.49
CA GLU A 192 -8.96 22.60 7.35
C GLU A 192 -7.90 21.56 7.82
N SER A 193 -8.35 20.34 8.12
CA SER A 193 -7.50 19.23 8.57
C SER A 193 -6.99 18.32 7.45
N VAL A 194 -7.44 18.56 6.20
CA VAL A 194 -7.14 17.69 5.07
C VAL A 194 -5.87 18.18 4.38
N ARG A 195 -5.03 17.23 4.00
CA ARG A 195 -3.86 17.46 3.15
C ARG A 195 -4.03 16.66 1.87
N LEU A 196 -3.59 17.27 0.76
CA LEU A 196 -3.68 16.66 -0.55
C LEU A 196 -2.52 15.69 -0.74
N PHE A 197 -2.84 14.42 -0.97
CA PHE A 197 -1.85 13.45 -1.47
C PHE A 197 -1.77 13.54 -2.99
N ARG A 198 -2.94 13.54 -3.66
CA ARG A 198 -3.01 13.53 -5.12
C ARG A 198 -4.36 13.99 -5.66
N LEU A 199 -4.37 14.88 -6.65
CA LEU A 199 -5.56 15.14 -7.46
C LEU A 199 -5.78 13.99 -8.47
N ARG A 200 -7.00 13.45 -8.52
CA ARG A 200 -7.38 12.37 -9.46
C ARG A 200 -8.02 12.92 -10.71
N ASP A 201 -9.06 13.72 -10.55
CA ASP A 201 -9.76 14.38 -11.65
C ASP A 201 -10.42 15.69 -11.20
N ILE A 202 -10.97 16.41 -12.19
CA ILE A 202 -11.88 17.53 -11.99
C ILE A 202 -13.19 17.14 -12.67
N GLN A 203 -14.31 17.33 -11.97
CA GLN A 203 -15.65 17.04 -12.47
C GLN A 203 -16.52 18.29 -12.40
N VAL A 204 -17.41 18.44 -13.38
CA VAL A 204 -18.41 19.51 -13.37
C VAL A 204 -19.51 19.16 -12.36
N VAL A 205 -19.84 20.10 -11.49
CA VAL A 205 -20.94 19.97 -10.55
C VAL A 205 -22.24 20.27 -11.30
N GLN A 206 -23.14 19.29 -11.39
CA GLN A 206 -24.45 19.48 -12.02
C GLN A 206 -25.23 20.56 -11.26
N GLN A 207 -25.62 21.62 -11.96
CA GLN A 207 -26.43 22.69 -11.38
C GLN A 207 -27.92 22.29 -11.41
N PRO A 208 -28.68 22.54 -10.32
CA PRO A 208 -30.04 22.03 -10.16
C PRO A 208 -31.07 22.58 -11.16
N ASP A 209 -30.77 23.67 -11.88
CA ASP A 209 -31.65 24.25 -12.90
C ASP A 209 -31.43 23.68 -14.32
N ASP A 210 -30.41 22.84 -14.54
CA ASP A 210 -30.08 22.25 -15.86
C ASP A 210 -30.67 20.85 -16.05
N ASN A 211 -31.99 20.71 -15.89
CA ASN A 211 -32.70 19.44 -16.10
C ASN A 211 -32.67 18.91 -17.56
N GLU A 212 -32.04 19.62 -18.51
CA GLU A 212 -32.03 19.26 -19.94
C GLU A 212 -30.64 18.91 -20.53
N GLN A 213 -29.52 19.10 -19.83
CA GLN A 213 -28.20 18.80 -20.41
C GLN A 213 -27.66 17.42 -20.00
N ARG A 214 -27.92 16.42 -20.86
CA ARG A 214 -27.14 15.16 -20.88
C ARG A 214 -25.69 15.47 -21.25
N GLY A 215 -24.81 15.43 -20.26
CA GLY A 215 -23.35 15.50 -20.45
C GLY A 215 -22.88 16.91 -20.82
N THR A 216 -22.04 17.49 -19.98
CA THR A 216 -21.35 18.74 -20.34
C THR A 216 -20.46 18.47 -21.57
N PRO A 217 -20.48 19.34 -22.60
CA PRO A 217 -19.61 19.18 -23.78
C PRO A 217 -18.13 19.32 -23.41
N TYR A 218 -17.82 19.94 -22.26
CA TYR A 218 -16.46 20.20 -21.83
C TYR A 218 -15.72 18.96 -21.33
N HIS A 219 -14.54 18.72 -21.89
CA HIS A 219 -13.58 17.71 -21.49
C HIS A 219 -12.45 18.35 -20.68
N TRP A 220 -12.28 17.89 -19.45
CA TRP A 220 -11.22 18.35 -18.55
C TRP A 220 -10.13 17.29 -18.47
N LEU A 221 -8.95 17.59 -19.01
CA LEU A 221 -7.83 16.66 -19.07
C LEU A 221 -6.66 17.16 -18.21
N PRO A 222 -5.96 16.26 -17.52
CA PRO A 222 -4.75 16.66 -16.81
C PRO A 222 -3.65 17.03 -17.82
N ILE A 223 -2.78 17.99 -17.48
CA ILE A 223 -1.76 18.52 -18.39
C ILE A 223 -0.78 17.45 -18.90
N GLU A 224 -0.62 16.34 -18.19
CA GLU A 224 0.21 15.21 -18.61
C GLU A 224 -0.33 14.51 -19.88
N GLN A 225 -1.62 14.72 -20.21
CA GLN A 225 -2.25 14.25 -21.44
C GLN A 225 -2.23 15.31 -22.55
N PHE A 226 -1.50 16.42 -22.34
CA PHE A 226 -1.36 17.44 -23.37
C PHE A 226 -0.63 16.87 -24.58
N THR A 227 -1.37 16.71 -25.66
CA THR A 227 -0.83 16.50 -27.00
C THR A 227 -0.94 17.82 -27.75
N PRO A 228 0.18 18.42 -28.20
CA PRO A 228 0.12 19.62 -29.01
C PRO A 228 -0.75 19.35 -30.24
N ALA A 229 -1.94 19.94 -30.26
CA ALA A 229 -2.79 19.89 -31.44
C ALA A 229 -2.10 20.72 -32.53
N GLY A 230 -1.52 20.05 -33.52
CA GLY A 230 -1.00 20.72 -34.70
C GLY A 230 -2.12 21.43 -35.43
N TYR A 231 -2.05 22.76 -35.51
CA TYR A 231 -2.40 23.62 -36.66
C TYR A 231 -3.70 23.35 -37.46
N PHE A 232 -4.76 22.76 -36.90
CA PHE A 232 -6.00 22.47 -37.66
C PHE A 232 -7.31 22.86 -36.96
N LEU A 233 -7.30 23.90 -36.13
CA LEU A 233 -8.53 24.47 -35.58
C LEU A 233 -8.76 25.86 -36.20
N ASP A 234 -9.96 26.09 -36.71
CA ASP A 234 -10.42 27.42 -37.10
C ASP A 234 -10.33 28.36 -35.89
N GLU A 235 -9.92 29.62 -36.10
CA GLU A 235 -9.78 30.63 -35.03
C GLU A 235 -11.11 30.90 -34.29
N ASP A 236 -12.25 30.58 -34.92
CA ASP A 236 -13.60 30.74 -34.34
C ASP A 236 -14.10 29.51 -33.57
N TYR A 237 -13.35 28.40 -33.53
CA TYR A 237 -13.76 27.20 -32.81
C TYR A 237 -13.40 27.31 -31.33
N GLN A 238 -14.40 27.51 -30.47
CA GLN A 238 -14.21 27.46 -29.03
C GLN A 238 -13.96 25.99 -28.63
N PRO A 239 -12.78 25.66 -28.09
CA PRO A 239 -12.45 24.28 -27.83
C PRO A 239 -13.25 23.75 -26.64
N ASP A 240 -13.92 22.63 -26.84
CA ASP A 240 -14.61 21.90 -25.78
C ASP A 240 -13.63 21.20 -24.83
N THR A 241 -12.31 21.23 -25.08
CA THR A 241 -11.30 20.57 -24.24
C THR A 241 -10.40 21.58 -23.57
N PHE A 242 -10.30 21.48 -22.25
CA PHE A 242 -9.40 22.27 -21.40
C PHE A 242 -8.45 21.33 -20.66
N TYR A 243 -7.21 21.79 -20.49
CA TYR A 243 -6.23 21.11 -19.67
C TYR A 243 -6.15 21.75 -18.30
N TYR A 244 -5.86 20.97 -17.26
CA TYR A 244 -5.62 21.49 -15.92
C TYR A 244 -4.30 20.97 -15.35
N GLN A 245 -3.66 21.80 -14.54
CA GLN A 245 -2.49 21.44 -13.77
C GLN A 245 -2.68 21.89 -12.32
N LEU A 246 -2.39 20.97 -11.40
CA LEU A 246 -2.26 21.31 -9.98
C LEU A 246 -0.88 21.90 -9.73
N GLN A 247 -0.82 23.12 -9.22
CA GLN A 247 0.40 23.73 -8.70
C GLN A 247 0.31 23.79 -7.18
N THR A 248 1.41 23.42 -6.53
CA THR A 248 1.54 23.46 -5.07
C THR A 248 2.64 24.46 -4.74
N GLU A 249 2.26 25.50 -4.02
CA GLU A 249 3.13 26.60 -3.61
C GLU A 249 3.18 26.67 -2.09
N ARG A 250 4.22 27.29 -1.55
CA ARG A 250 4.26 27.66 -0.13
C ARG A 250 4.12 29.15 -0.01
N ASP A 251 3.23 29.59 0.86
CA ASP A 251 3.10 31.00 1.16
C ASP A 251 4.24 31.49 2.06
N PHE A 252 4.26 32.80 2.34
CA PHE A 252 5.26 33.41 3.21
C PHE A 252 5.23 32.91 4.66
N LEU A 253 4.17 32.20 5.07
CA LEU A 253 4.03 31.57 6.38
C LEU A 253 4.37 30.07 6.34
N ASP A 254 4.99 29.60 5.25
CA ASP A 254 5.33 28.19 4.96
C ASP A 254 4.11 27.26 4.93
N ARG A 255 2.90 27.81 4.69
CA ARG A 255 1.69 27.01 4.51
C ARG A 255 1.61 26.57 3.05
N THR A 256 1.38 25.28 2.86
CA THR A 256 1.14 24.70 1.54
C THR A 256 -0.20 25.17 0.98
N GLN A 257 -0.17 25.82 -0.17
CA GLN A 257 -1.34 26.23 -0.93
C GLN A 257 -1.42 25.45 -2.24
N HIS A 258 -2.61 25.02 -2.61
CA HIS A 258 -2.86 24.27 -3.84
C HIS A 258 -3.71 25.10 -4.78
N ARG A 259 -3.26 25.24 -6.03
CA ARG A 259 -3.94 26.02 -7.07
C ARG A 259 -4.14 25.16 -8.31
N LEU A 260 -5.32 25.25 -8.92
CA LEU A 260 -5.64 24.67 -10.21
C LEU A 260 -5.45 25.72 -11.27
N HIS A 261 -4.58 25.43 -12.24
CA HIS A 261 -4.34 26.25 -13.41
C HIS A 261 -4.97 25.57 -14.62
N PHE A 262 -5.73 26.34 -15.40
CA PHE A 262 -6.38 25.86 -16.61
C PHE A 262 -5.70 26.41 -17.85
N PHE A 263 -5.57 25.55 -18.85
CA PHE A 263 -4.90 25.82 -20.11
C PHE A 263 -5.80 25.45 -21.28
N ASP A 264 -5.66 26.20 -22.38
CA ASP A 264 -6.32 25.92 -23.64
C ASP A 264 -5.61 24.79 -24.42
N LEU A 265 -6.13 24.45 -25.59
CA LEU A 265 -5.55 23.46 -26.50
C LEU A 265 -4.15 23.81 -27.01
N MET A 266 -3.75 25.09 -26.94
CA MET A 266 -2.44 25.57 -27.32
C MET A 266 -1.45 25.55 -26.15
N GLY A 267 -1.89 25.10 -24.96
CA GLY A 267 -1.10 25.08 -23.74
C GLY A 267 -0.90 26.48 -23.12
N LYS A 268 -1.67 27.49 -23.55
CA LYS A 268 -1.66 28.82 -22.96
C LYS A 268 -2.69 28.90 -21.84
N PRO A 269 -2.55 29.84 -20.88
CA PRO A 269 -3.57 30.09 -19.87
C PRO A 269 -4.95 30.30 -20.49
N ALA A 270 -5.95 29.55 -20.00
CA ALA A 270 -7.30 29.58 -20.55
C ALA A 270 -8.02 30.89 -20.18
N ASN A 271 -8.12 31.82 -21.12
CA ASN A 271 -8.78 33.13 -20.93
C ASN A 271 -10.28 33.12 -21.30
N HIS A 272 -10.84 31.94 -21.59
CA HIS A 272 -12.23 31.78 -22.03
C HIS A 272 -12.87 30.55 -21.37
N LEU A 273 -12.66 30.39 -20.05
CA LEU A 273 -13.30 29.30 -19.32
C LEU A 273 -14.83 29.48 -19.29
N PRO A 274 -15.58 28.38 -19.39
CA PRO A 274 -17.03 28.43 -19.22
C PRO A 274 -17.39 28.82 -17.79
N THR A 275 -18.45 29.62 -17.64
CA THR A 275 -18.99 29.96 -16.32
C THR A 275 -19.78 28.78 -15.75
N LEU A 276 -19.09 27.89 -15.06
CA LEU A 276 -19.67 26.71 -14.43
C LEU A 276 -18.93 26.36 -13.13
N SER A 277 -19.51 25.47 -12.33
CA SER A 277 -18.90 25.00 -11.10
C SER A 277 -18.19 23.68 -11.31
N VAL A 278 -16.94 23.58 -10.87
CA VAL A 278 -16.17 22.32 -10.88
C VAL A 278 -15.75 21.92 -9.47
N SER A 279 -15.59 20.62 -9.23
CA SER A 279 -15.00 20.07 -8.01
C SER A 279 -13.81 19.20 -8.35
N GLY A 280 -12.75 19.28 -7.55
CA GLY A 280 -11.63 18.36 -7.63
C GLY A 280 -11.93 17.08 -6.86
N TYR A 281 -11.80 15.93 -7.51
CA TYR A 281 -11.77 14.64 -6.84
C TYR A 281 -10.32 14.28 -6.54
N PHE A 282 -10.00 14.02 -5.28
CA PHE A 282 -8.64 13.83 -4.84
C PHE A 282 -8.51 12.74 -3.79
N ILE A 283 -7.29 12.24 -3.65
CA ILE A 283 -6.88 11.41 -2.53
C ILE A 283 -6.20 12.34 -1.53
N GLY A 284 -6.67 12.31 -0.29
CA GLY A 284 -6.14 13.11 0.81
C GLY A 284 -5.88 12.28 2.06
N TYR A 285 -5.27 12.92 3.04
CA TYR A 285 -5.08 12.38 4.39
C TYR A 285 -5.33 13.48 5.41
N TYR A 286 -5.72 13.10 6.62
CA TYR A 286 -5.87 14.05 7.72
C TYR A 286 -4.54 14.26 8.42
N GLU A 287 -4.23 15.51 8.77
CA GLU A 287 -3.02 15.87 9.50
C GLU A 287 -2.93 15.14 10.87
N GLN A 288 -4.07 14.90 11.51
CA GLN A 288 -4.14 14.17 12.78
C GLN A 288 -3.71 12.70 12.64
N ALA A 289 -3.81 12.10 11.44
CA ALA A 289 -3.38 10.73 11.21
C ALA A 289 -1.87 10.55 11.40
N CYS A 290 -1.09 11.62 11.21
CA CYS A 290 0.36 11.61 11.43
C CYS A 290 0.74 11.53 12.91
N ALA A 291 -0.19 11.81 13.84
CA ALA A 291 0.03 11.80 15.28
C ALA A 291 -0.50 10.53 15.97
N LEU A 292 -0.96 9.53 15.20
CA LEU A 292 -1.49 8.29 15.76
C LEU A 292 -0.36 7.45 16.39
N GLU A 293 -0.60 6.94 17.59
CA GLU A 293 0.31 6.05 18.30
C GLU A 293 -0.06 4.58 18.09
N GLN A 294 0.84 3.68 18.45
CA GLN A 294 0.58 2.25 18.42
C GLN A 294 -0.63 1.93 19.32
N GLY A 295 -1.58 1.16 18.77
CA GLY A 295 -2.80 0.78 19.50
C GLY A 295 -3.93 1.80 19.46
N THR A 296 -3.77 2.96 18.80
CA THR A 296 -4.88 3.91 18.60
C THR A 296 -5.93 3.37 17.61
N ILE A 297 -5.51 2.58 16.62
CA ILE A 297 -6.40 1.91 15.68
C ILE A 297 -6.78 0.54 16.25
N THR A 298 -7.94 0.46 16.89
CA THR A 298 -8.46 -0.78 17.53
C THR A 298 -9.60 -1.43 16.74
N VAL A 299 -10.14 -0.76 15.73
CA VAL A 299 -11.29 -1.23 14.96
C VAL A 299 -10.83 -1.75 13.60
N THR A 300 -10.75 -3.07 13.46
CA THR A 300 -10.79 -3.74 12.15
C THR A 300 -12.23 -3.74 11.65
N GLN A 301 -12.49 -3.24 10.43
CA GLN A 301 -13.79 -3.38 9.79
C GLN A 301 -14.27 -4.85 9.83
N GLU A 302 -15.57 -5.04 10.10
CA GLU A 302 -16.21 -6.36 10.26
C GLU A 302 -15.89 -7.28 9.07
N GLY A 303 -15.06 -8.29 9.32
CA GLY A 303 -14.63 -9.24 8.30
C GLY A 303 -13.50 -10.18 8.74
N SER A 304 -12.73 -9.81 9.77
CA SER A 304 -11.70 -10.68 10.35
C SER A 304 -12.23 -11.46 11.55
N PRO A 305 -11.98 -12.78 11.66
CA PRO A 305 -12.32 -13.54 12.86
C PRO A 305 -11.50 -12.99 14.04
N SER A 306 -12.20 -12.51 15.06
CA SER A 306 -11.63 -11.99 16.29
C SER A 306 -10.83 -13.06 17.04
N LEU A 307 -9.52 -12.83 17.25
CA LEU A 307 -8.74 -13.55 18.26
C LEU A 307 -9.21 -13.08 19.64
N SER A 308 -10.04 -13.87 20.30
CA SER A 308 -10.30 -13.72 21.73
C SER A 308 -9.08 -14.24 22.50
N HIS A 309 -8.28 -13.33 23.05
CA HIS A 309 -7.35 -13.66 24.13
C HIS A 309 -8.16 -14.26 25.30
N ARG A 310 -7.82 -15.48 25.71
CA ARG A 310 -8.15 -15.97 27.05
C ARG A 310 -6.85 -16.01 27.87
N THR A 311 -6.88 -15.24 28.95
CA THR A 311 -6.07 -15.35 30.17
C THR A 311 -5.95 -16.78 30.66
#